data_AF-F4HFV2-F1
#
_entry.id   AF-F4HFV2-F1
#
_cell.length_a   1.000
_cell.length_b   1.000
_cell.length_c   1.000
_cell.angle_alpha   90.00
_cell.angle_beta   90.00
_cell.angle_gamma   90.00
#
_symmetry.space_group_name_H-M   'P 1'
#
loop_
_entity.id
_entity.type
_entity.pdbx_description
1 polymer ?
#
loop_
_entity_poly.entity_id
_entity_poly.type
_entity_poly.pdbx_seq_one_letter_code
_entity_poly.pdbx_strand_id
1 'polypeptide(L)'
;MPNHNQKILFCVTGMSPAVVTETLYALTQKKGFIPDAIYVATTAQGKNTLMRDLLGIEGGRHISDGAFHRFCEEYQLSQIIFDESHIHVITDDNGVALADIQTPEQNVCAADTIVRMISRFCHDDRCAALHVSIAGGRKTMGFFAGYALSLYGRAQDSLSHVLVSAEYEVIQNFFYPTKTDEFLIDRYGKEVNAKDAEVMLAEIPWVRLGVGLPTTLLNNDISYSESIRLAQASIETPSLSFLSEMNSDQVVKCGSEQIHFPPKAYAFLFLAAVYCKKGHSLNLTKWEQVKQNYLTIYSYFFGATKTGNLDRRMCDIDDVRSVISESRNEIKKSLQRIFGTIPNSHHYLPQAESSKGYCYHLNIDPNHIIFSEDENALIEKIAL
;
A
#
# COMPACT_ATOMS: atom_id res chain seq x y z
N MET A 1 -3.23 32.96 10.37
CA MET A 1 -3.64 31.83 9.51
C MET A 1 -2.71 30.67 9.83
N PRO A 2 -3.19 29.43 10.08
CA PRO A 2 -2.28 28.33 10.37
C PRO A 2 -1.40 28.09 9.14
N ASN A 3 -0.08 28.04 9.30
CA ASN A 3 0.87 27.86 8.19
C ASN A 3 0.53 26.58 7.40
N HIS A 4 0.20 26.73 6.12
CA HIS A 4 -0.04 25.63 5.20
C HIS A 4 1.31 25.22 4.57
N ASN A 5 2.19 24.52 5.32
CA ASN A 5 3.37 23.78 4.81
C ASN A 5 4.24 23.18 5.96
N GLN A 6 3.73 22.24 6.76
CA GLN A 6 4.54 21.62 7.84
C GLN A 6 5.54 20.60 7.30
N LYS A 7 6.82 20.74 7.66
CA LYS A 7 7.86 19.72 7.51
C LYS A 7 7.82 18.78 8.72
N ILE A 8 7.77 17.49 8.46
CA ILE A 8 7.64 16.47 9.50
C ILE A 8 8.87 15.59 9.54
N LEU A 9 9.40 15.36 10.74
CA LEU A 9 10.32 14.25 11.02
C LEU A 9 9.52 13.10 11.65
N PHE A 10 9.46 11.94 10.98
CA PHE A 10 8.89 10.74 11.54
C PHE A 10 9.99 9.73 11.90
N CYS A 11 10.01 9.26 13.15
CA CYS A 11 10.99 8.30 13.64
C CYS A 11 10.30 7.03 14.14
N VAL A 12 10.89 5.88 13.85
CA VAL A 12 10.64 4.65 14.62
C VAL A 12 11.68 4.54 15.73
N THR A 13 11.26 4.25 16.95
CA THR A 13 12.18 4.16 18.09
C THR A 13 11.94 2.92 18.92
N GLY A 14 13.00 2.49 19.60
CA GLY A 14 12.98 1.39 20.56
C GLY A 14 13.44 1.90 21.92
N MET A 15 14.43 1.22 22.50
CA MET A 15 15.00 1.59 23.80
C MET A 15 16.07 2.69 23.73
N SER A 16 16.52 3.07 22.53
CA SER A 16 17.44 4.20 22.36
C SER A 16 16.67 5.41 21.82
N PRO A 17 16.31 6.39 22.66
CA PRO A 17 15.66 7.62 22.23
C PRO A 17 16.63 8.59 21.54
N ALA A 18 17.94 8.45 21.78
CA ALA A 18 18.99 9.31 21.24
C ALA A 18 18.94 9.42 19.71
N VAL A 19 18.52 8.34 19.03
CA VAL A 19 18.36 8.33 17.56
C VAL A 19 17.46 9.46 17.04
N VAL A 20 16.53 9.96 17.85
CA VAL A 20 15.68 11.11 17.48
C VAL A 20 16.50 12.40 17.44
N THR A 21 17.27 12.69 18.49
CA THR A 21 18.09 13.90 18.59
C THR A 21 19.32 13.84 17.67
N GLU A 22 19.91 12.67 17.47
CA GLU A 22 20.98 12.45 16.51
C GLU A 22 20.49 12.72 15.08
N THR A 23 19.33 12.17 14.71
CA THR A 23 18.71 12.42 13.41
C THR A 23 18.40 13.91 13.26
N LEU A 24 17.82 14.54 14.29
CA LEU A 24 17.46 15.95 14.27
C LEU A 24 18.69 16.86 14.13
N TYR A 25 19.78 16.55 14.85
CA TYR A 25 21.06 17.24 14.69
C TYR A 25 21.55 17.13 13.25
N ALA A 26 21.60 15.93 12.68
CA ALA A 26 22.10 15.75 11.33
C ALA A 26 21.24 16.46 10.28
N LEU A 27 19.92 16.43 10.43
CA LEU A 27 19.00 17.15 9.56
C LEU A 27 19.19 18.66 9.61
N THR A 28 19.23 19.22 10.82
CA THR A 28 19.27 20.67 11.01
C THR A 28 20.65 21.24 10.71
N GLN A 29 21.72 20.59 11.19
CA GLN A 29 23.08 21.11 11.14
C GLN A 29 23.87 20.69 9.90
N LYS A 30 23.56 19.53 9.27
CA LYS A 30 24.29 19.05 8.10
C LYS A 30 23.48 19.21 6.81
N LYS A 31 22.17 18.97 6.84
CA LYS A 31 21.29 19.02 5.66
C LYS A 31 20.53 20.34 5.50
N GLY A 32 20.43 21.15 6.55
CA GLY A 32 19.61 22.38 6.55
C GLY A 32 18.10 22.11 6.52
N PHE A 33 17.67 20.89 6.88
CA PHE A 33 16.27 20.53 7.02
C PHE A 33 15.84 20.73 8.48
N ILE A 34 15.00 21.74 8.72
CA ILE A 34 14.43 22.01 10.04
C ILE A 34 12.96 21.55 10.02
N PRO A 35 12.59 20.48 10.75
CA PRO A 35 11.20 20.05 10.86
C PRO A 35 10.40 21.03 11.73
N ASP A 36 9.10 21.16 11.45
CA ASP A 36 8.16 21.89 12.31
C ASP A 36 7.61 21.00 13.43
N ALA A 37 7.53 19.68 13.19
CA ALA A 37 7.07 18.70 14.16
C ALA A 37 7.83 17.38 14.05
N ILE A 38 7.98 16.69 15.17
CA ILE A 38 8.55 15.35 15.26
C ILE A 38 7.44 14.40 15.70
N TYR A 39 7.27 13.28 15.00
CA TYR A 39 6.37 12.20 15.40
C TYR A 39 7.16 10.91 15.57
N VAL A 40 6.82 10.15 16.61
CA VAL A 40 7.54 8.93 16.94
C VAL A 40 6.58 7.76 17.07
N ALA A 41 6.86 6.65 16.39
CA ALA A 41 6.17 5.37 16.60
C ALA A 41 7.03 4.43 17.44
N THR A 42 6.49 3.91 18.53
CA THR A 42 7.24 3.14 19.54
C THR A 42 6.35 2.17 20.33
N THR A 43 6.95 1.29 21.14
CA THR A 43 6.25 0.49 22.16
C THR A 43 6.05 1.29 23.46
N ALA A 44 5.25 0.77 24.39
CA ALA A 44 5.00 1.43 25.67
C ALA A 44 6.30 1.64 26.48
N GLN A 45 7.22 0.66 26.45
CA GLN A 45 8.53 0.83 27.06
C GLN A 45 9.34 1.96 26.42
N GLY A 46 9.37 2.02 25.08
CA GLY A 46 10.07 3.10 24.38
C GLY A 46 9.44 4.48 24.61
N LYS A 47 8.11 4.57 24.77
CA LYS A 47 7.44 5.82 25.18
C LYS A 47 7.97 6.32 26.53
N ASN A 48 8.08 5.43 27.53
CA ASN A 48 8.59 5.82 28.85
C ASN A 48 10.04 6.37 28.75
N THR A 49 10.87 5.74 27.92
CA THR A 49 12.24 6.18 27.68
C THR A 49 12.29 7.53 26.97
N LEU A 50 11.47 7.76 25.93
CA LEU A 50 11.36 9.06 25.25
C LEU A 50 10.89 10.17 26.19
N MET A 51 9.84 9.91 26.97
CA MET A 51 9.29 10.87 27.93
C MET A 51 10.35 11.29 28.94
N ARG A 52 11.08 10.33 29.51
CA ARG A 52 12.12 10.61 30.51
C ARG A 52 13.33 11.31 29.89
N ASP A 53 13.88 10.76 28.82
CA ASP A 53 15.20 11.17 28.33
C ASP A 53 15.14 12.40 27.42
N LEU A 54 14.11 12.50 26.57
CA LEU A 54 13.98 13.62 25.62
C LEU A 54 13.12 14.75 26.18
N LEU A 55 12.03 14.44 26.88
CA LEU A 55 11.08 15.43 27.39
C LEU A 55 11.28 15.75 28.88
N GLY A 56 12.15 15.01 29.57
CA GLY A 56 12.43 15.24 31.00
C GLY A 56 11.25 14.91 31.91
N ILE A 57 10.32 14.05 31.50
CA ILE A 57 9.10 13.70 32.22
C ILE A 57 9.16 12.26 32.72
N GLU A 58 9.03 12.06 34.02
CA GLU A 58 8.91 10.74 34.64
C GLU A 58 7.73 10.71 35.62
N GLY A 59 6.86 9.69 35.52
CA GLY A 59 5.65 9.59 36.35
C GLY A 59 4.69 10.79 36.23
N GLY A 60 4.69 11.46 35.06
CA GLY A 60 3.86 12.64 34.80
C GLY A 60 4.38 13.94 35.41
N ARG A 61 5.64 13.98 35.87
CA ARG A 61 6.28 15.18 36.43
C ARG A 61 7.54 15.52 35.64
N HIS A 62 7.79 16.81 35.44
CA HIS A 62 9.07 17.28 34.93
C HIS A 62 10.15 17.07 35.99
N ILE A 63 11.19 16.32 35.64
CA ILE A 63 12.35 16.00 36.48
C ILE A 63 13.65 16.61 35.94
N SER A 64 13.68 16.97 34.65
CA SER A 64 14.78 17.66 33.98
C SER A 64 14.25 18.42 32.76
N ASP A 65 15.11 19.17 32.08
CA ASP A 65 14.74 19.86 30.84
C ASP A 65 14.57 18.87 29.67
N GLY A 66 15.13 17.66 29.74
CA GLY A 66 15.09 16.69 28.65
C GLY A 66 16.04 17.03 27.49
N ALA A 67 16.61 16.01 26.85
CA ALA A 67 17.63 16.21 25.82
C ALA A 67 17.11 16.93 24.57
N PHE A 68 15.82 16.80 24.22
CA PHE A 68 15.23 17.51 23.09
C PHE A 68 15.18 19.03 23.34
N HIS A 69 14.74 19.46 24.52
CA HIS A 69 14.65 20.89 24.82
C HIS A 69 16.03 21.52 24.96
N ARG A 70 16.99 20.82 25.60
CA ARG A 70 18.41 21.27 25.64
C ARG A 70 18.97 21.46 24.23
N PHE A 71 18.74 20.50 23.33
CA PHE A 71 19.15 20.61 21.93
C PHE A 71 18.54 21.84 21.26
N CYS A 72 17.22 22.03 21.39
CA CYS A 72 16.52 23.14 20.76
C CYS A 72 16.98 24.50 21.30
N GLU A 73 17.28 24.62 22.59
CA GLU A 73 17.84 25.85 23.17
C GLU A 73 19.25 26.12 22.62
N GLU A 74 20.14 25.13 22.69
CA GLU A 74 21.54 25.25 22.30
C GLU A 74 21.70 25.56 20.80
N TYR A 75 20.87 24.95 19.95
CA TYR A 75 20.88 25.15 18.51
C TYR A 75 19.91 26.23 18.01
N GLN A 76 19.18 26.92 18.91
CA GLN A 76 18.22 27.99 18.58
C GLN A 76 17.09 27.53 17.63
N LEU A 77 16.48 26.39 17.95
CA LEU A 77 15.44 25.70 17.17
C LEU A 77 14.10 25.65 17.93
N SER A 78 13.70 26.74 18.57
CA SER A 78 12.54 26.79 19.47
C SER A 78 11.18 26.55 18.82
N GLN A 79 11.08 26.56 17.49
CA GLN A 79 9.83 26.34 16.76
C GLN A 79 9.43 24.87 16.58
N ILE A 80 10.32 23.92 16.88
CA ILE A 80 10.06 22.49 16.65
C ILE A 80 9.11 21.97 17.73
N ILE A 81 7.99 21.38 17.31
CA ILE A 81 7.00 20.80 18.23
C ILE A 81 7.28 19.31 18.42
N PHE A 82 7.51 18.93 19.68
CA PHE A 82 7.58 17.53 20.10
C PHE A 82 7.17 17.43 21.57
N ASP A 83 6.06 16.73 21.81
CA ASP A 83 5.49 16.50 23.14
C ASP A 83 4.87 15.09 23.20
N GLU A 84 4.28 14.72 24.34
CA GLU A 84 3.67 13.40 24.54
C GLU A 84 2.62 13.03 23.47
N SER A 85 1.88 14.00 22.94
CA SER A 85 0.84 13.74 21.93
C SER A 85 1.41 13.31 20.57
N HIS A 86 2.70 13.53 20.36
CA HIS A 86 3.44 13.13 19.16
C HIS A 86 4.12 11.76 19.29
N ILE A 87 4.01 11.12 20.46
CA ILE A 87 4.54 9.78 20.72
C ILE A 87 3.40 8.76 20.57
N HIS A 88 3.42 8.05 19.46
CA HIS A 88 2.43 7.06 19.10
C HIS A 88 2.85 5.67 19.58
N VAL A 89 2.14 5.17 20.57
CA VAL A 89 2.36 3.83 21.11
C VAL A 89 1.64 2.82 20.22
N ILE A 90 2.36 1.77 19.82
CA ILE A 90 1.79 0.64 19.09
C ILE A 90 0.85 -0.13 20.01
N THR A 91 -0.38 -0.34 19.54
CA THR A 91 -1.41 -1.10 20.25
C THR A 91 -1.77 -2.37 19.50
N ASP A 92 -2.31 -3.36 20.20
CA ASP A 92 -3.00 -4.48 19.58
C ASP A 92 -4.38 -4.09 19.02
N ASP A 93 -5.08 -5.05 18.44
CA ASP A 93 -6.43 -4.89 17.87
C ASP A 93 -7.50 -4.49 18.90
N ASN A 94 -7.24 -4.68 20.19
CA ASN A 94 -8.11 -4.26 21.29
C ASN A 94 -7.77 -2.86 21.82
N GLY A 95 -6.78 -2.19 21.22
CA GLY A 95 -6.28 -0.89 21.67
C GLY A 95 -5.36 -0.97 22.89
N VAL A 96 -4.89 -2.16 23.28
CA VAL A 96 -3.97 -2.34 24.40
C VAL A 96 -2.55 -2.04 23.94
N ALA A 97 -1.88 -1.12 24.65
CA ALA A 97 -0.50 -0.75 24.37
C ALA A 97 0.46 -1.95 24.51
N LEU A 98 1.25 -2.21 23.47
CA LEU A 98 2.25 -3.26 23.50
C LEU A 98 3.45 -2.81 24.33
N ALA A 99 3.80 -3.59 25.36
CA ALA A 99 5.00 -3.36 26.15
C ALA A 99 6.27 -3.42 25.28
N ASP A 100 6.34 -4.44 24.44
CA ASP A 100 7.39 -4.70 23.44
C ASP A 100 6.81 -5.58 22.30
N ILE A 101 7.53 -5.71 21.19
CA ILE A 101 7.15 -6.54 20.03
C ILE A 101 7.95 -7.84 20.06
N GLN A 102 7.29 -8.95 20.37
CA GLN A 102 7.92 -10.26 20.57
C GLN A 102 7.26 -11.39 19.74
N THR A 103 6.02 -11.20 19.28
CA THR A 103 5.31 -12.20 18.46
C THR A 103 5.04 -11.70 17.03
N PRO A 104 4.76 -12.62 16.08
CA PRO A 104 4.35 -12.25 14.72
C PRO A 104 3.12 -11.34 14.68
N GLU A 105 2.12 -11.58 15.52
CA GLU A 105 0.87 -10.81 15.59
C GLU A 105 1.16 -9.38 16.08
N GLN A 106 2.01 -9.23 17.10
CA GLN A 106 2.48 -7.93 17.55
C GLN A 106 3.29 -7.20 16.48
N ASN A 107 4.05 -7.92 15.65
CA ASN A 107 4.79 -7.35 14.54
C ASN A 107 3.86 -6.86 13.42
N VAL A 108 2.71 -7.53 13.20
CA VAL A 108 1.65 -7.03 12.31
C VAL A 108 1.06 -5.72 12.87
N CYS A 109 0.78 -5.65 14.17
CA CYS A 109 0.28 -4.43 14.82
C CYS A 109 1.25 -3.24 14.63
N ALA A 110 2.56 -3.51 14.74
CA ALA A 110 3.60 -2.52 14.48
C ALA A 110 3.62 -2.06 13.01
N ALA A 111 3.55 -3.00 12.07
CA ALA A 111 3.49 -2.69 10.64
C ALA A 111 2.31 -1.77 10.32
N ASP A 112 1.13 -2.18 10.76
CA ASP A 112 -0.13 -1.46 10.60
C ASP A 112 -0.08 -0.04 11.17
N THR A 113 0.45 0.13 12.37
CA THR A 113 0.59 1.44 13.00
C THR A 113 1.52 2.36 12.21
N ILE A 114 2.72 1.87 11.88
CA ILE A 114 3.74 2.65 11.16
C ILE A 114 3.26 3.03 9.76
N VAL A 115 2.67 2.07 9.05
CA VAL A 115 2.17 2.26 7.68
C VAL A 115 1.02 3.25 7.65
N ARG A 116 0.04 3.14 8.56
CA ARG A 116 -1.05 4.12 8.66
C ARG A 116 -0.55 5.53 8.95
N MET A 117 0.43 5.68 9.83
CA MET A 117 0.99 7.00 10.15
C MET A 117 1.68 7.64 8.95
N ILE A 118 2.57 6.90 8.29
CA ILE A 118 3.27 7.42 7.10
C ILE A 118 2.28 7.72 5.97
N SER A 119 1.34 6.81 5.71
CA SER A 119 0.29 7.05 4.71
C SER A 119 -0.48 8.33 5.03
N ARG A 120 -0.91 8.52 6.28
CA ARG A 120 -1.62 9.73 6.72
C ARG A 120 -0.80 11.00 6.44
N PHE A 121 0.49 11.02 6.75
CA PHE A 121 1.33 12.20 6.50
C PHE A 121 1.56 12.46 5.01
N CYS A 122 1.67 11.41 4.19
CA CYS A 122 1.80 11.57 2.75
C CYS A 122 0.52 12.14 2.10
N HIS A 123 -0.65 11.83 2.66
CA HIS A 123 -1.96 12.31 2.19
C HIS A 123 -2.45 13.60 2.84
N ASP A 124 -1.75 14.13 3.86
CA ASP A 124 -2.11 15.39 4.50
C ASP A 124 -1.58 16.55 3.66
N ASP A 125 -2.48 17.33 3.04
CA ASP A 125 -2.13 18.52 2.25
C ASP A 125 -1.37 19.58 3.06
N ARG A 126 -1.45 19.53 4.39
CA ARG A 126 -0.69 20.42 5.28
C ARG A 126 0.76 19.96 5.46
N CYS A 127 1.07 18.70 5.18
CA CYS A 127 2.41 18.13 5.26
C CYS A 127 3.19 18.46 3.98
N ALA A 128 4.08 19.45 4.08
CA ALA A 128 4.95 19.89 2.99
C ALA A 128 5.90 18.77 2.54
N ALA A 129 6.59 18.16 3.51
CA ALA A 129 7.60 17.14 3.29
C ALA A 129 7.73 16.27 4.54
N LEU A 130 7.83 14.96 4.32
CA LEU A 130 8.05 13.96 5.35
C LEU A 130 9.49 13.43 5.25
N HIS A 131 10.25 13.54 6.33
CA HIS A 131 11.54 12.88 6.48
C HIS A 131 11.39 11.71 7.45
N VAL A 132 11.64 10.49 6.99
CA VAL A 132 11.51 9.24 7.76
C VAL A 132 12.88 8.76 8.22
N SER A 133 13.04 8.53 9.52
CA SER A 133 14.23 7.91 10.12
C SER A 133 13.96 6.46 10.51
N ILE A 134 14.83 5.55 10.04
CA ILE A 134 14.75 4.11 10.33
C ILE A 134 15.82 3.63 11.32
N ALA A 135 16.44 4.55 12.05
CA ALA A 135 17.59 4.27 12.92
C ALA A 135 17.23 3.60 14.26
N GLY A 136 15.94 3.54 14.62
CA GLY A 136 15.48 3.01 15.91
C GLY A 136 14.41 1.92 15.81
N GLY A 137 14.13 1.32 16.97
CA GLY A 137 13.10 0.29 17.12
C GLY A 137 13.61 -1.13 16.88
N ARG A 138 12.67 -2.08 16.84
CA ARG A 138 12.97 -3.42 16.32
C ARG A 138 13.30 -3.28 14.83
N LYS A 139 14.23 -4.09 14.32
CA LYS A 139 14.70 -4.04 12.91
C LYS A 139 13.54 -4.04 11.88
N THR A 140 12.45 -4.74 12.19
CA THR A 140 11.25 -4.79 11.34
C THR A 140 10.52 -3.45 11.25
N MET A 141 10.55 -2.60 12.29
CA MET A 141 9.91 -1.28 12.26
C MET A 141 10.53 -0.37 11.21
N GLY A 142 11.87 -0.36 11.10
CA GLY A 142 12.57 0.38 10.04
C GLY A 142 12.22 -0.12 8.63
N PHE A 143 12.07 -1.44 8.48
CA PHE A 143 11.60 -2.04 7.23
C PHE A 143 10.18 -1.57 6.88
N PHE A 144 9.23 -1.60 7.83
CA PHE A 144 7.88 -1.12 7.61
C PHE A 144 7.83 0.36 7.25
N ALA A 145 8.65 1.20 7.90
CA ALA A 145 8.71 2.62 7.62
C ALA A 145 9.22 2.91 6.19
N GLY A 146 10.33 2.26 5.78
CA GLY A 146 10.85 2.42 4.42
C GLY A 146 9.90 1.88 3.34
N TYR A 147 9.19 0.79 3.64
CA TYR A 147 8.25 0.20 2.70
C TYR A 147 6.93 0.97 2.60
N ALA A 148 6.42 1.52 3.71
CA ALA A 148 5.32 2.48 3.69
C ALA A 148 5.68 3.71 2.84
N LEU A 149 6.89 4.24 3.00
CA LEU A 149 7.34 5.35 2.17
C LEU A 149 7.42 4.94 0.69
N SER A 150 7.85 3.71 0.38
CA SER A 150 7.86 3.21 -1.00
C SER A 150 6.47 3.16 -1.64
N LEU A 151 5.43 2.89 -0.86
CA LEU A 151 4.04 2.85 -1.33
C LEU A 151 3.41 4.25 -1.44
N TYR A 152 3.59 5.10 -0.43
CA TYR A 152 2.82 6.35 -0.29
C TYR A 152 3.65 7.63 -0.46
N GLY A 153 4.98 7.52 -0.39
CA GLY A 153 5.88 8.66 -0.38
C GLY A 153 5.82 9.47 -1.67
N ARG A 154 6.00 10.77 -1.52
CA ARG A 154 5.96 11.76 -2.60
C ARG A 154 7.38 12.14 -3.03
N ALA A 155 7.48 12.97 -4.06
CA ALA A 155 8.76 13.37 -4.62
C ALA A 155 9.66 14.15 -3.65
N GLN A 156 9.06 14.86 -2.71
CA GLN A 156 9.75 15.68 -1.72
C GLN A 156 10.01 14.97 -0.39
N ASP A 157 9.52 13.75 -0.21
CA ASP A 157 9.72 12.98 1.01
C ASP A 157 11.06 12.21 0.95
N SER A 158 11.68 11.96 2.11
CA SER A 158 13.01 11.34 2.19
C SER A 158 13.13 10.30 3.30
N LEU A 159 14.08 9.37 3.13
CA LEU A 159 14.38 8.28 4.05
C LEU A 159 15.85 8.34 4.46
N SER A 160 16.14 8.12 5.74
CA SER A 160 17.53 8.07 6.21
C SER A 160 17.77 7.12 7.36
N HIS A 161 19.04 6.81 7.59
CA HIS A 161 19.56 6.24 8.81
C HIS A 161 20.67 7.14 9.36
N VAL A 162 20.57 7.54 10.63
CA VAL A 162 21.64 8.30 11.28
C VAL A 162 22.74 7.35 11.76
N LEU A 163 24.00 7.79 11.67
CA LEU A 163 25.17 7.05 12.13
C LEU A 163 25.95 7.97 13.05
N VAL A 164 26.45 7.42 14.15
CA VAL A 164 27.28 8.14 15.12
C VAL A 164 28.62 7.44 15.22
N SER A 165 29.70 8.18 15.41
CA SER A 165 31.01 7.61 15.73
C SER A 165 30.92 6.56 16.86
N ALA A 166 31.51 5.38 16.64
CA ALA A 166 31.29 4.17 17.43
C ALA A 166 31.50 4.32 18.94
N GLU A 167 32.35 5.25 19.37
CA GLU A 167 32.61 5.50 20.78
C GLU A 167 31.43 6.13 21.53
N TYR A 168 30.49 6.76 20.82
CA TYR A 168 29.29 7.35 21.40
C TYR A 168 28.05 6.45 21.29
N GLU A 169 28.02 5.48 20.37
CA GLU A 169 26.88 4.54 20.19
C GLU A 169 26.54 3.75 21.48
N VAL A 170 27.53 3.55 22.34
CA VAL A 170 27.38 2.78 23.59
C VAL A 170 27.16 3.65 24.82
N ILE A 171 27.17 4.98 24.68
CA ILE A 171 27.03 5.93 25.79
C ILE A 171 25.56 6.29 25.96
N GLN A 172 24.93 5.80 27.03
CA GLN A 172 23.49 5.97 27.27
C GLN A 172 23.03 7.43 27.37
N ASN A 173 23.94 8.33 27.79
CA ASN A 173 23.63 9.75 27.99
C ASN A 173 24.11 10.64 26.84
N PHE A 174 24.61 10.07 25.74
CA PHE A 174 24.88 10.83 24.52
C PHE A 174 23.59 10.97 23.71
N PHE A 175 23.29 12.19 23.27
CA PHE A 175 22.06 12.50 22.53
C PHE A 175 22.32 13.25 21.23
N TYR A 176 23.30 14.15 21.22
CA TYR A 176 23.69 14.94 20.07
C TYR A 176 25.06 15.60 20.35
N PRO A 177 25.81 16.04 19.32
CA PRO A 177 27.02 16.81 19.53
C PRO A 177 26.71 18.19 20.09
N THR A 178 27.30 18.56 21.22
CA THR A 178 27.13 19.88 21.85
C THR A 178 27.99 20.94 21.14
N LYS A 179 27.66 22.22 21.31
CA LYS A 179 28.47 23.37 20.86
C LYS A 179 29.63 23.65 21.82
N THR A 180 29.41 23.40 23.10
CA THR A 180 30.40 23.56 24.17
C THR A 180 30.89 22.20 24.67
N ASP A 181 32.02 22.18 25.35
CA ASP A 181 32.57 20.94 25.88
C ASP A 181 31.63 20.35 26.94
N GLU A 182 31.21 19.10 26.74
CA GLU A 182 30.38 18.31 27.66
C GLU A 182 31.00 16.91 27.74
N PHE A 183 31.68 16.62 28.84
CA PHE A 183 32.39 15.35 29.02
C PHE A 183 31.45 14.26 29.51
N LEU A 184 31.45 13.14 28.78
CA LEU A 184 30.68 11.94 29.04
C LEU A 184 31.62 10.80 29.38
N ILE A 185 31.17 9.89 30.25
CA ILE A 185 31.92 8.71 30.64
C ILE A 185 31.27 7.49 29.99
N ASP A 186 32.07 6.71 29.25
CA ASP A 186 31.61 5.46 28.67
C ASP A 186 31.51 4.34 29.73
N ARG A 187 30.99 3.17 29.33
CA ARG A 187 30.85 2.00 30.23
C ARG A 187 32.18 1.44 30.76
N TYR A 188 33.32 1.84 30.19
CA TYR A 188 34.66 1.42 30.57
C TYR A 188 35.40 2.50 31.37
N GLY A 189 34.76 3.63 31.69
CA GLY A 189 35.36 4.74 32.41
C GLY A 189 36.21 5.68 31.54
N LYS A 190 36.19 5.52 30.21
CA LYS A 190 36.85 6.45 29.28
C LYS A 190 35.99 7.72 29.17
N GLU A 191 36.65 8.86 29.36
CA GLU A 191 36.04 10.17 29.14
C GLU A 191 36.13 10.54 27.66
N VAL A 192 35.00 10.99 27.09
CA VAL A 192 34.89 11.54 25.73
C VAL A 192 34.07 12.83 25.77
N ASN A 193 34.32 13.76 24.86
CA ASN A 193 33.59 15.03 24.81
C ASN A 193 32.47 14.95 23.77
N ALA A 194 31.22 15.16 24.18
CA ALA A 194 30.05 15.08 23.30
C ALA A 194 30.17 15.97 22.05
N LYS A 195 30.82 17.13 22.17
CA LYS A 195 31.10 18.06 21.07
C LYS A 195 31.89 17.43 19.92
N ASP A 196 32.76 16.48 20.22
CA ASP A 196 33.65 15.84 19.25
C ASP A 196 32.98 14.68 18.50
N ALA A 197 31.73 14.35 18.83
CA ALA A 197 31.00 13.27 18.18
C ALA A 197 30.69 13.58 16.70
N GLU A 198 31.02 12.63 15.83
CA GLU A 198 30.67 12.71 14.42
C GLU A 198 29.32 12.05 14.17
N VAL A 199 28.34 12.86 13.75
CA VAL A 199 27.00 12.39 13.37
C VAL A 199 26.81 12.59 11.87
N MET A 200 26.51 11.49 11.19
CA MET A 200 26.31 11.40 9.74
C MET A 200 24.88 10.99 9.41
N LEU A 201 24.33 11.57 8.34
CA LEU A 201 23.01 11.19 7.82
C LEU A 201 23.19 10.38 6.53
N ALA A 202 22.97 9.07 6.61
CA ALA A 202 22.94 8.24 5.41
C ALA A 202 21.54 8.31 4.78
N GLU A 203 21.41 9.02 3.65
CA GLU A 203 20.18 9.00 2.87
C GLU A 203 20.02 7.66 2.15
N ILE A 204 18.84 7.07 2.26
CA ILE A 204 18.55 5.76 1.69
C ILE A 204 17.71 5.98 0.43
N PRO A 205 18.20 5.62 -0.76
CA PRO A 205 17.39 5.65 -1.97
C PRO A 205 16.26 4.63 -1.85
N TRP A 206 15.06 5.00 -2.31
CA TRP A 206 13.87 4.17 -2.21
C TRP A 206 13.04 4.28 -3.50
N VAL A 207 12.23 3.26 -3.77
CA VAL A 207 11.43 3.17 -5.01
C VAL A 207 10.02 3.67 -4.75
N ARG A 208 9.57 4.64 -5.56
CA ARG A 208 8.19 5.13 -5.55
C ARG A 208 7.29 4.18 -6.33
N LEU A 209 6.64 3.25 -5.63
CA LEU A 209 5.69 2.31 -6.20
C LEU A 209 4.29 2.93 -6.37
N GLY A 210 3.96 3.97 -5.61
CA GLY A 210 2.65 4.65 -5.64
C GLY A 210 2.24 5.20 -7.02
N VAL A 211 3.19 5.37 -7.95
CA VAL A 211 2.89 5.82 -9.31
C VAL A 211 2.20 4.68 -10.07
N GLY A 212 0.87 4.77 -10.20
CA GLY A 212 0.03 3.76 -10.86
C GLY A 212 -0.76 2.87 -9.89
N LEU A 213 -0.59 3.06 -8.58
CA LEU A 213 -1.40 2.36 -7.60
C LEU A 213 -2.84 2.93 -7.54
N PRO A 214 -3.85 2.05 -7.35
CA PRO A 214 -5.25 2.43 -7.18
C PRO A 214 -5.48 3.53 -6.15
N THR A 215 -6.40 4.46 -6.40
CA THR A 215 -6.78 5.49 -5.42
C THR A 215 -7.33 4.92 -4.12
N THR A 216 -7.81 3.68 -4.13
CA THR A 216 -8.24 2.98 -2.92
C THR A 216 -7.10 2.72 -1.95
N LEU A 217 -5.85 2.55 -2.43
CA LEU A 217 -4.65 2.50 -1.60
C LEU A 217 -4.35 3.83 -0.91
N LEU A 218 -4.86 4.93 -1.46
CA LEU A 218 -4.66 6.29 -0.94
C LEU A 218 -5.65 6.64 0.19
N ASN A 219 -6.58 5.73 0.54
CA ASN A 219 -7.51 5.93 1.66
C ASN A 219 -6.91 5.38 2.96
N ASN A 220 -7.02 6.12 4.07
CA ASN A 220 -6.27 5.90 5.33
C ASN A 220 -6.66 4.66 6.17
N ASP A 221 -7.62 3.84 5.73
CA ASP A 221 -8.25 2.79 6.57
C ASP A 221 -7.83 1.35 6.23
N ILE A 222 -6.77 1.18 5.45
CA ILE A 222 -6.32 -0.14 5.00
C ILE A 222 -5.17 -0.64 5.87
N SER A 223 -5.19 -1.93 6.20
CA SER A 223 -4.05 -2.57 6.87
C SER A 223 -2.83 -2.64 5.96
N TYR A 224 -1.67 -2.85 6.55
CA TYR A 224 -0.44 -3.08 5.82
C TYR A 224 -0.57 -4.26 4.85
N SER A 225 -1.03 -5.40 5.35
CA SER A 225 -1.19 -6.63 4.56
C SER A 225 -2.11 -6.42 3.35
N GLU A 226 -3.21 -5.70 3.53
CA GLU A 226 -4.14 -5.40 2.46
C GLU A 226 -3.51 -4.43 1.44
N SER A 227 -2.71 -3.47 1.90
CA SER A 227 -2.00 -2.56 1.02
C SER A 227 -1.00 -3.30 0.13
N ILE A 228 -0.31 -4.31 0.67
CA ILE A 228 0.61 -5.15 -0.11
C ILE A 228 -0.14 -6.01 -1.11
N ARG A 229 -1.25 -6.61 -0.68
CA ARG A 229 -2.12 -7.43 -1.54
C ARG A 229 -2.58 -6.65 -2.77
N LEU A 230 -3.05 -5.42 -2.58
CA LEU A 230 -3.50 -4.54 -3.66
C LEU A 230 -2.35 -4.09 -4.57
N ALA A 231 -1.18 -3.76 -4.00
CA ALA A 231 -0.01 -3.37 -4.79
C ALA A 231 0.51 -4.55 -5.65
N GLN A 232 0.56 -5.76 -5.10
CA GLN A 232 0.93 -6.96 -5.85
C GLN A 232 -0.07 -7.25 -6.98
N ALA A 233 -1.37 -7.20 -6.68
CA ALA A 233 -2.41 -7.37 -7.69
C ALA A 233 -2.33 -6.35 -8.83
N SER A 234 -1.75 -5.17 -8.60
CA SER A 234 -1.54 -4.15 -9.64
C SER A 234 -0.41 -4.50 -10.63
N ILE A 235 0.56 -5.31 -10.21
CA ILE A 235 1.76 -5.68 -10.99
C ILE A 235 1.65 -7.10 -11.58
N GLU A 236 0.77 -7.94 -11.03
CA GLU A 236 0.50 -9.29 -11.55
C GLU A 236 0.05 -9.26 -13.01
N THR A 237 0.62 -10.17 -13.82
CA THR A 237 0.19 -10.33 -15.21
C THR A 237 -1.27 -10.81 -15.23
N PRO A 238 -2.17 -10.10 -15.95
CA PRO A 238 -3.57 -10.51 -16.02
C PRO A 238 -3.72 -11.95 -16.53
N SER A 239 -4.46 -12.76 -15.80
CA SER A 239 -4.81 -14.13 -16.16
C SER A 239 -6.30 -14.40 -15.90
N LEU A 240 -6.91 -15.24 -16.73
CA LEU A 240 -8.32 -15.57 -16.67
C LEU A 240 -8.50 -17.08 -16.68
N SER A 241 -9.02 -17.65 -15.61
CA SER A 241 -9.27 -19.10 -15.53
C SER A 241 -10.75 -19.38 -15.27
N PHE A 242 -11.35 -20.17 -16.15
CA PHE A 242 -12.68 -20.74 -15.95
C PHE A 242 -12.52 -22.05 -15.19
N LEU A 243 -12.97 -22.04 -13.92
CA LEU A 243 -12.71 -23.13 -12.97
C LEU A 243 -13.92 -24.06 -12.89
N SER A 244 -14.23 -24.87 -13.91
CA SER A 244 -15.18 -25.99 -13.68
C SER A 244 -15.30 -27.09 -14.73
N GLU A 245 -15.52 -28.30 -14.19
CA GLU A 245 -16.09 -29.52 -14.78
C GLU A 245 -17.64 -29.54 -14.64
N MET A 246 -18.39 -28.58 -15.20
CA MET A 246 -19.86 -28.34 -15.02
C MET A 246 -20.24 -27.33 -13.92
N ASN A 247 -20.11 -26.04 -14.24
CA ASN A 247 -20.08 -24.90 -13.33
C ASN A 247 -21.45 -24.52 -12.73
N SER A 248 -21.85 -25.07 -11.58
CA SER A 248 -23.04 -24.59 -10.84
C SER A 248 -22.87 -23.17 -10.29
N ASP A 249 -21.63 -22.72 -10.08
CA ASP A 249 -21.36 -21.56 -9.20
C ASP A 249 -20.99 -20.29 -9.97
N GLN A 250 -20.87 -20.33 -11.31
CA GLN A 250 -20.60 -19.14 -12.16
C GLN A 250 -19.37 -18.33 -11.73
N VAL A 251 -18.36 -19.01 -11.18
CA VAL A 251 -17.13 -18.39 -10.70
C VAL A 251 -16.05 -18.42 -11.78
N VAL A 252 -15.38 -17.28 -11.97
CA VAL A 252 -14.21 -17.13 -12.84
C VAL A 252 -13.08 -16.55 -12.01
N LYS A 253 -11.88 -17.10 -12.15
CA LYS A 253 -10.68 -16.58 -11.50
C LYS A 253 -10.03 -15.52 -12.40
N CYS A 254 -10.02 -14.27 -11.92
CA CYS A 254 -9.42 -13.12 -12.57
C CYS A 254 -8.14 -12.73 -11.81
N GLY A 255 -6.98 -13.17 -12.28
CA GLY A 255 -5.72 -13.05 -11.53
C GLY A 255 -5.76 -13.91 -10.27
N SER A 256 -5.55 -13.28 -9.11
CA SER A 256 -5.69 -13.91 -7.79
C SER A 256 -7.14 -13.95 -7.26
N GLU A 257 -8.06 -13.18 -7.85
CA GLU A 257 -9.44 -13.03 -7.36
C GLU A 257 -10.41 -14.05 -7.95
N GLN A 258 -11.37 -14.52 -7.15
CA GLN A 258 -12.49 -15.35 -7.62
C GLN A 258 -13.77 -14.52 -7.67
N ILE A 259 -14.40 -14.43 -8.83
CA ILE A 259 -15.53 -13.54 -9.07
C ILE A 259 -16.72 -14.32 -9.61
N HIS A 260 -17.87 -14.18 -8.93
CA HIS A 260 -19.15 -14.67 -9.43
C HIS A 260 -19.71 -13.71 -10.48
N PHE A 261 -19.99 -14.22 -11.69
CA PHE A 261 -20.63 -13.47 -12.76
C PHE A 261 -22.06 -13.95 -12.98
N PRO A 262 -23.05 -13.05 -13.14
CA PRO A 262 -24.39 -13.46 -13.56
C PRO A 262 -24.38 -14.25 -14.89
N PRO A 263 -25.42 -15.04 -15.21
CA PRO A 263 -25.35 -15.99 -16.34
C PRO A 263 -25.00 -15.36 -17.69
N LYS A 264 -25.57 -14.18 -17.99
CA LYS A 264 -25.31 -13.45 -19.22
C LYS A 264 -23.88 -12.89 -19.25
N ALA A 265 -23.41 -12.32 -18.13
CA ALA A 265 -22.04 -11.87 -17.96
C ALA A 265 -21.02 -13.00 -18.14
N TYR A 266 -21.27 -14.16 -17.51
CA TYR A 266 -20.40 -15.33 -17.60
C TYR A 266 -20.29 -15.82 -19.05
N ALA A 267 -21.42 -16.05 -19.73
CA ALA A 267 -21.44 -16.52 -21.11
C ALA A 267 -20.75 -15.54 -22.07
N PHE A 268 -20.95 -14.23 -21.86
CA PHE A 268 -20.28 -13.22 -22.67
C PHE A 268 -18.76 -13.19 -22.43
N LEU A 269 -18.33 -13.23 -21.17
CA LEU A 269 -16.91 -13.25 -20.82
C LEU A 269 -16.22 -14.50 -21.39
N PHE A 270 -16.88 -15.66 -21.30
CA PHE A 270 -16.40 -16.91 -21.89
C PHE A 270 -16.26 -16.79 -23.42
N LEU A 271 -17.29 -16.29 -24.10
CA LEU A 271 -17.25 -16.07 -25.56
C LEU A 271 -16.09 -15.15 -25.96
N ALA A 272 -15.91 -14.01 -25.27
CA ALA A 272 -14.82 -13.09 -25.52
C ALA A 272 -13.44 -13.74 -25.28
N ALA A 273 -13.32 -14.55 -24.22
CA ALA A 273 -12.11 -15.30 -23.91
C ALA A 273 -11.76 -16.33 -24.99
N VAL A 274 -12.76 -17.04 -25.55
CA VAL A 274 -12.54 -18.00 -26.65
C VAL A 274 -12.04 -17.30 -27.91
N TYR A 275 -12.67 -16.19 -28.28
CA TYR A 275 -12.24 -15.39 -29.43
C TYR A 275 -10.80 -14.89 -29.24
N CYS A 276 -10.48 -14.37 -28.04
CA CYS A 276 -9.13 -13.94 -27.70
C CYS A 276 -8.12 -15.10 -27.74
N LYS A 277 -8.43 -16.26 -27.16
CA LYS A 277 -7.57 -17.46 -27.16
C LYS A 277 -7.24 -17.93 -28.57
N LYS A 278 -8.20 -17.81 -29.50
CA LYS A 278 -8.02 -18.18 -30.91
C LYS A 278 -7.43 -17.04 -31.77
N GLY A 279 -7.14 -15.87 -31.19
CA GLY A 279 -6.54 -14.73 -31.91
C GLY A 279 -7.52 -13.91 -32.76
N HIS A 280 -8.82 -13.93 -32.44
CA HIS A 280 -9.86 -13.20 -33.17
C HIS A 280 -10.53 -12.11 -32.29
N SER A 281 -10.98 -11.02 -32.92
CA SER A 281 -11.87 -10.04 -32.30
C SER A 281 -13.34 -10.49 -32.43
N LEU A 282 -14.16 -10.27 -31.40
CA LEU A 282 -15.59 -10.54 -31.47
C LEU A 282 -16.31 -9.45 -32.26
N ASN A 283 -16.63 -9.72 -33.53
CA ASN A 283 -17.30 -8.76 -34.42
C ASN A 283 -18.80 -9.04 -34.55
N LEU A 284 -19.61 -8.15 -33.99
CA LEU A 284 -21.07 -8.19 -34.01
C LEU A 284 -21.68 -7.96 -35.40
N THR A 285 -20.94 -7.53 -36.43
CA THR A 285 -21.50 -7.48 -37.79
C THR A 285 -21.82 -8.87 -38.33
N LYS A 286 -21.18 -9.91 -37.79
CA LYS A 286 -21.51 -11.33 -38.02
C LYS A 286 -22.51 -11.83 -36.97
N TRP A 287 -23.60 -11.09 -36.78
CA TRP A 287 -24.48 -11.26 -35.62
C TRP A 287 -25.13 -12.64 -35.54
N GLU A 288 -25.44 -13.32 -36.66
CA GLU A 288 -26.00 -14.67 -36.63
C GLU A 288 -25.02 -15.67 -36.02
N GLN A 289 -23.73 -15.56 -36.38
CA GLN A 289 -22.67 -16.42 -35.87
C GLN A 289 -22.35 -16.12 -34.41
N VAL A 290 -22.31 -14.83 -34.03
CA VAL A 290 -22.14 -14.42 -32.63
C VAL A 290 -23.28 -14.93 -31.77
N LYS A 291 -24.53 -14.78 -32.25
CA LYS A 291 -25.73 -15.30 -31.58
C LYS A 291 -25.63 -16.81 -31.40
N GLN A 292 -25.32 -17.55 -32.46
CA GLN A 292 -25.19 -19.00 -32.39
C GLN A 292 -24.17 -19.43 -31.33
N ASN A 293 -22.95 -18.87 -31.38
CA ASN A 293 -21.90 -19.18 -30.41
C ASN A 293 -22.29 -18.81 -28.98
N TYR A 294 -22.89 -17.63 -28.79
CA TYR A 294 -23.36 -17.18 -27.48
C TYR A 294 -24.41 -18.14 -26.91
N LEU A 295 -25.41 -18.53 -27.70
CA LEU A 295 -26.47 -19.45 -27.27
C LEU A 295 -25.93 -20.86 -27.02
N THR A 296 -24.93 -21.32 -27.80
CA THR A 296 -24.25 -22.59 -27.55
C THR A 296 -23.55 -22.59 -26.19
N ILE A 297 -22.78 -21.54 -25.87
CA ILE A 297 -22.14 -21.37 -24.56
C ILE A 297 -23.20 -21.29 -23.46
N TYR A 298 -24.20 -20.43 -23.63
CA TYR A 298 -25.24 -20.19 -22.63
C TYR A 298 -26.03 -21.47 -22.34
N SER A 299 -26.34 -22.27 -23.36
CA SER A 299 -27.03 -23.54 -23.20
C SER A 299 -26.18 -24.59 -22.51
N TYR A 300 -24.86 -24.60 -22.76
CA TYR A 300 -23.94 -25.53 -22.11
C TYR A 300 -23.90 -25.31 -20.59
N PHE A 301 -23.80 -24.04 -20.14
CA PHE A 301 -23.70 -23.73 -18.72
C PHE A 301 -25.05 -23.61 -17.99
N PHE A 302 -26.12 -23.18 -18.68
CA PHE A 302 -27.39 -22.80 -18.01
C PHE A 302 -28.63 -23.59 -18.47
N GLY A 303 -28.46 -24.51 -19.43
CA GLY A 303 -29.51 -25.40 -19.91
C GLY A 303 -30.47 -24.79 -20.95
N ALA A 304 -31.10 -25.66 -21.74
CA ALA A 304 -31.88 -25.29 -22.92
C ALA A 304 -33.09 -24.38 -22.64
N THR A 305 -33.77 -24.54 -21.51
CA THR A 305 -34.97 -23.76 -21.17
C THR A 305 -34.67 -22.26 -21.05
N LYS A 306 -33.56 -21.89 -20.40
CA LYS A 306 -33.16 -20.48 -20.26
C LYS A 306 -32.66 -19.92 -21.59
N THR A 307 -32.01 -20.75 -22.42
CA THR A 307 -31.54 -20.39 -23.76
C THR A 307 -32.68 -19.97 -24.68
N GLY A 308 -33.81 -20.70 -24.67
CA GLY A 308 -34.94 -20.38 -25.55
C GLY A 308 -35.55 -19.00 -25.33
N ASN A 309 -35.54 -18.49 -24.09
CA ASN A 309 -35.98 -17.11 -23.82
C ASN A 309 -35.00 -16.07 -24.34
N LEU A 310 -33.70 -16.37 -24.28
CA LEU A 310 -32.66 -15.47 -24.78
C LEU A 310 -32.60 -15.45 -26.31
N ASP A 311 -32.78 -16.60 -26.96
CA ASP A 311 -32.85 -16.73 -28.43
C ASP A 311 -33.94 -15.83 -29.02
N ARG A 312 -35.13 -15.81 -28.40
CA ARG A 312 -36.26 -14.93 -28.77
C ARG A 312 -35.96 -13.43 -28.61
N ARG A 313 -34.93 -13.05 -27.86
CA ARG A 313 -34.47 -11.66 -27.67
C ARG A 313 -33.34 -11.27 -28.61
N MET A 314 -32.90 -12.16 -29.50
CA MET A 314 -31.75 -11.97 -30.39
C MET A 314 -32.19 -12.19 -31.85
N CYS A 315 -33.12 -11.37 -32.35
CA CYS A 315 -33.71 -11.56 -33.68
C CYS A 315 -32.95 -10.83 -34.79
N ASP A 316 -32.19 -9.80 -34.45
CA ASP A 316 -31.37 -9.02 -35.36
C ASP A 316 -30.07 -8.53 -34.69
N ILE A 317 -29.28 -7.73 -35.43
CA ILE A 317 -28.01 -7.19 -34.94
C ILE A 317 -28.17 -6.22 -33.75
N ASP A 318 -29.23 -5.43 -33.70
CA ASP A 318 -29.45 -4.44 -32.64
C ASP A 318 -29.84 -5.13 -31.33
N ASP A 319 -30.65 -6.19 -31.44
CA ASP A 319 -30.99 -7.09 -30.35
C ASP A 319 -29.74 -7.78 -29.76
N VAL A 320 -28.90 -8.38 -30.62
CA VAL A 320 -27.62 -8.99 -30.18
C VAL A 320 -26.75 -7.96 -29.48
N ARG A 321 -26.60 -6.75 -30.05
CA ARG A 321 -25.83 -5.67 -29.44
C ARG A 321 -26.39 -5.27 -28.07
N SER A 322 -27.71 -5.21 -27.93
CA SER A 322 -28.40 -4.90 -26.68
C SER A 322 -28.07 -5.93 -25.60
N VAL A 323 -28.20 -7.22 -25.90
CA VAL A 323 -27.87 -8.32 -24.98
C VAL A 323 -26.38 -8.27 -24.58
N ILE A 324 -25.48 -8.10 -25.53
CA ILE A 324 -24.04 -8.02 -25.27
C ILE A 324 -23.69 -6.80 -24.39
N SER A 325 -24.32 -5.65 -24.63
CA SER A 325 -24.17 -4.45 -23.82
C SER A 325 -24.66 -4.65 -22.38
N GLU A 326 -25.82 -5.30 -22.20
CA GLU A 326 -26.31 -5.71 -20.87
C GLU A 326 -25.31 -6.62 -20.15
N SER A 327 -24.84 -7.68 -20.81
CA SER A 327 -23.85 -8.62 -20.27
C SER A 327 -22.56 -7.91 -19.86
N ARG A 328 -22.06 -6.99 -20.70
CA ARG A 328 -20.87 -6.19 -20.41
C ARG A 328 -21.07 -5.31 -19.18
N ASN A 329 -22.24 -4.69 -19.03
CA ASN A 329 -22.55 -3.87 -17.86
C ASN A 329 -22.63 -4.70 -16.58
N GLU A 330 -23.13 -5.94 -16.66
CA GLU A 330 -23.11 -6.90 -15.55
C GLU A 330 -21.67 -7.29 -15.18
N ILE A 331 -20.78 -7.58 -16.15
CA ILE A 331 -19.35 -7.81 -15.91
C ILE A 331 -18.74 -6.61 -15.20
N LYS A 332 -18.95 -5.40 -15.73
CA LYS A 332 -18.41 -4.16 -15.14
C LYS A 332 -18.82 -4.01 -13.67
N LYS A 333 -20.10 -4.25 -13.34
CA LYS A 333 -20.60 -4.19 -11.97
C LYS A 333 -19.96 -5.24 -11.06
N SER A 334 -19.80 -6.49 -11.53
CA SER A 334 -19.13 -7.54 -10.75
C SER A 334 -17.65 -7.20 -10.50
N LEU A 335 -16.93 -6.71 -11.52
CA LEU A 335 -15.53 -6.30 -11.38
C LEU A 335 -15.39 -5.11 -10.43
N GLN A 336 -16.25 -4.08 -10.52
CA GLN A 336 -16.20 -2.91 -9.64
C GLN A 336 -16.42 -3.23 -8.17
N ARG A 337 -17.19 -4.28 -7.85
CA ARG A 337 -17.39 -4.70 -6.45
C ARG A 337 -16.13 -5.27 -5.81
N ILE A 338 -15.31 -5.98 -6.58
CA ILE A 338 -14.10 -6.65 -6.09
C ILE A 338 -12.87 -5.74 -6.25
N PHE A 339 -12.71 -5.17 -7.44
CA PHE A 339 -11.55 -4.36 -7.78
C PHE A 339 -11.75 -2.86 -7.55
N GLY A 340 -12.91 -2.35 -7.12
CA GLY A 340 -13.11 -0.91 -6.93
C GLY A 340 -12.76 -0.07 -8.17
N THR A 341 -11.89 0.94 -8.00
CA THR A 341 -11.31 1.78 -9.07
C THR A 341 -9.95 1.31 -9.57
N ILE A 342 -9.52 0.09 -9.23
CA ILE A 342 -8.21 -0.46 -9.60
C ILE A 342 -8.07 -0.54 -11.14
N PRO A 343 -6.93 -0.08 -11.72
CA PRO A 343 -6.69 -0.09 -13.17
C PRO A 343 -6.81 -1.47 -13.82
N ASN A 344 -6.46 -2.53 -13.09
CA ASN A 344 -6.38 -3.89 -13.65
C ASN A 344 -7.74 -4.53 -13.97
N SER A 345 -8.84 -3.98 -13.46
CA SER A 345 -10.19 -4.43 -13.81
C SER A 345 -10.48 -4.33 -15.33
N HIS A 346 -9.79 -3.43 -16.02
CA HIS A 346 -9.95 -3.22 -17.46
C HIS A 346 -9.49 -4.40 -18.32
N HIS A 347 -8.61 -5.27 -17.81
CA HIS A 347 -8.15 -6.47 -18.53
C HIS A 347 -9.25 -7.53 -18.62
N TYR A 348 -10.09 -7.62 -17.59
CA TYR A 348 -11.16 -8.62 -17.48
C TYR A 348 -12.50 -8.16 -18.07
N LEU A 349 -12.57 -6.93 -18.58
CA LEU A 349 -13.76 -6.37 -19.22
C LEU A 349 -13.58 -6.35 -20.74
N PRO A 350 -14.38 -7.09 -21.53
CA PRO A 350 -14.36 -6.97 -22.99
C PRO A 350 -14.55 -5.51 -23.43
N GLN A 351 -13.58 -4.94 -24.14
CA GLN A 351 -13.55 -3.54 -24.56
C GLN A 351 -14.03 -3.37 -25.99
N ALA A 352 -14.82 -2.33 -26.24
CA ALA A 352 -15.29 -2.01 -27.58
C ALA A 352 -14.21 -1.21 -28.33
N GLU A 353 -13.83 -1.64 -29.54
CA GLU A 353 -12.78 -0.98 -30.35
C GLU A 353 -13.22 0.37 -30.94
N SER A 354 -14.52 0.63 -31.01
CA SER A 354 -15.07 1.88 -31.56
C SER A 354 -16.30 2.35 -30.79
N SER A 355 -16.59 3.65 -30.87
CA SER A 355 -17.79 4.28 -30.29
C SER A 355 -19.10 3.64 -30.77
N LYS A 356 -19.07 2.93 -31.90
CA LYS A 356 -20.23 2.21 -32.45
C LYS A 356 -20.47 0.84 -31.80
N GLY A 357 -19.50 0.28 -31.07
CA GLY A 357 -19.69 -0.90 -30.23
C GLY A 357 -19.87 -2.23 -30.97
N TYR A 358 -19.34 -2.37 -32.19
CA TYR A 358 -19.50 -3.58 -33.01
C TYR A 358 -18.36 -4.60 -32.87
N CYS A 359 -17.17 -4.20 -32.42
CA CYS A 359 -16.05 -5.12 -32.20
C CYS A 359 -15.64 -5.08 -30.73
N TYR A 360 -15.48 -6.25 -30.12
CA TYR A 360 -14.99 -6.40 -28.75
C TYR A 360 -13.69 -7.21 -28.72
N HIS A 361 -12.75 -6.77 -27.89
CA HIS A 361 -11.54 -7.52 -27.57
C HIS A 361 -11.36 -7.68 -26.06
N LEU A 362 -10.70 -8.75 -25.64
CA LEU A 362 -10.28 -8.97 -24.27
C LEU A 362 -8.77 -8.68 -24.18
N ASN A 363 -8.35 -7.87 -23.21
CA ASN A 363 -6.97 -7.42 -23.09
C ASN A 363 -6.16 -8.32 -22.12
N ILE A 364 -6.07 -9.61 -22.47
CA ILE A 364 -5.34 -10.64 -21.72
C ILE A 364 -4.53 -11.44 -22.74
N ASP A 365 -3.29 -11.79 -22.39
CA ASP A 365 -2.48 -12.68 -23.23
C ASP A 365 -3.22 -14.02 -23.41
N PRO A 366 -3.43 -14.50 -24.65
CA PRO A 366 -4.05 -15.79 -24.93
C PRO A 366 -3.46 -16.95 -24.11
N ASN A 367 -2.16 -16.94 -23.82
CA ASN A 367 -1.50 -17.98 -23.02
C ASN A 367 -1.95 -17.98 -21.55
N HIS A 368 -2.48 -16.86 -21.05
CA HIS A 368 -2.97 -16.70 -19.69
C HIS A 368 -4.50 -16.84 -19.58
N ILE A 369 -5.17 -17.24 -20.66
CA ILE A 369 -6.56 -17.66 -20.65
C ILE A 369 -6.60 -19.18 -20.53
N ILE A 370 -7.14 -19.67 -19.42
CA ILE A 370 -7.21 -21.08 -19.06
C ILE A 370 -8.67 -21.50 -19.02
N PHE A 371 -8.99 -22.55 -19.75
CA PHE A 371 -10.27 -23.23 -19.75
C PHE A 371 -10.10 -24.61 -19.10
N SER A 372 -11.17 -25.18 -18.55
CA SER A 372 -11.12 -26.56 -18.04
C SER A 372 -11.00 -27.58 -19.19
N GLU A 373 -10.59 -28.81 -18.90
CA GLU A 373 -10.46 -29.85 -19.93
C GLU A 373 -11.79 -30.14 -20.63
N ASP A 374 -12.89 -30.14 -19.88
CA ASP A 374 -14.25 -30.37 -20.41
C ASP A 374 -14.76 -29.24 -21.31
N GLU A 375 -14.25 -28.03 -21.12
CA GLU A 375 -14.59 -26.86 -21.92
C GLU A 375 -13.93 -26.89 -23.31
N ASN A 376 -12.85 -27.66 -23.50
CA ASN A 376 -12.16 -27.75 -24.80
C ASN A 376 -13.11 -28.23 -25.92
N ALA A 377 -13.94 -29.23 -25.63
CA ALA A 377 -14.93 -29.73 -26.58
C ALA A 377 -16.02 -28.70 -26.92
N LEU A 378 -16.35 -27.78 -25.99
CA LEU A 378 -17.24 -26.64 -26.25
C LEU A 378 -16.53 -25.60 -27.13
N ILE A 379 -15.26 -25.33 -26.85
CA ILE A 379 -14.43 -24.35 -27.57
C ILE A 379 -14.26 -24.74 -29.04
N GLU A 380 -14.09 -26.03 -29.33
CA GLU A 380 -14.02 -26.54 -30.71
C GLU A 380 -15.32 -26.30 -31.50
N LYS A 381 -16.48 -26.31 -30.83
CA LYS A 381 -17.79 -26.06 -31.47
C LYS A 381 -18.05 -24.58 -31.78
N ILE A 382 -17.24 -23.66 -31.24
CA ILE A 382 -17.37 -22.22 -31.48
C ILE A 382 -16.75 -21.87 -32.83
N ALA A 383 -17.60 -21.46 -33.77
CA ALA A 383 -17.22 -21.05 -35.11
C ALA A 383 -16.74 -19.58 -35.13
N LEU A 384 -15.64 -19.27 -35.81
CA LEU A 384 -15.02 -17.92 -35.88
C LEU A 384 -15.33 -17.17 -37.19
#